data_AF-A0A8S2E5C8-F1
#
_entry.id   AF-A0A8S2E5C8-F1
#
_cell.length_a   1.000
_cell.length_b   1.000
_cell.length_c   1.000
_cell.angle_alpha   90.00
_cell.angle_beta   90.00
_cell.angle_gamma   90.00
#
_symmetry.space_group_name_H-M   'P 1'
#
loop_
_entity.id
_entity.type
_entity.pdbx_description
1 polymer ?
#
loop_
_entity_poly.entity_id
_entity_poly.type
_entity_poly.pdbx_seq_one_letter_code
_entity_poly.pdbx_strand_id
1 'polypeptide(L)'
;MRTLFRAGDSQLLRNISNWLTGAAGDWYLQLSQSHHLPDMWHEFKKLFLSRFRSPERIEALKIERSRCVQKENETAADFYQRYLGLNLEINPKTNENLLKKYFLRKLRPELVLWMN
;
A
#
# COMPACT_ATOMS: atom_id res chain seq x y z
N MET A 1 20.86 8.66 29.02
CA MET A 1 19.94 7.51 28.90
C MET A 1 20.24 6.85 27.56
N ARG A 2 21.01 5.74 27.53
CA ARG A 2 21.39 5.04 26.29
C ARG A 2 20.26 4.11 25.89
N THR A 3 19.49 4.48 24.87
CA THR A 3 18.61 3.56 24.16
C THR A 3 19.47 2.44 23.59
N LEU A 4 19.22 1.20 24.02
CA LEU A 4 19.87 0.00 23.51
C LEU A 4 19.51 -0.13 22.03
N PHE A 5 20.41 0.33 21.16
CA PHE A 5 20.39 -0.04 19.75
C PHE A 5 20.45 -1.56 19.67
N ARG A 6 19.35 -2.20 19.26
CA ARG A 6 19.41 -3.61 18.88
C ARG A 6 20.35 -3.66 17.68
N ALA A 7 21.44 -4.42 17.74
CA ALA A 7 22.44 -4.53 16.68
C ALA A 7 21.83 -4.80 15.28
N GLY A 8 20.64 -5.40 15.22
CA GLY A 8 19.87 -5.60 13.99
C GLY A 8 19.34 -4.32 13.35
N ASP A 9 18.91 -3.31 14.12
CA ASP A 9 18.28 -2.10 13.57
C ASP A 9 19.28 -1.23 12.79
N SER A 10 20.52 -1.15 13.26
CA SER A 10 21.60 -0.47 12.53
C SER A 10 21.98 -1.21 11.25
N GLN A 11 21.91 -2.55 11.24
CA GLN A 11 22.16 -3.36 10.05
C GLN A 11 21.05 -3.18 9.01
N LEU A 12 19.78 -3.05 9.44
CA LEU A 12 18.66 -2.76 8.55
C LEU A 12 18.84 -1.41 7.84
N LEU A 13 19.21 -0.36 8.58
CA LEU A 13 19.44 0.96 8.00
C LEU A 13 20.59 0.98 7.00
N ARG A 14 21.69 0.26 7.27
CA ARG A 14 22.86 0.19 6.37
C ARG A 14 22.55 -0.48 5.03
N ASN A 15 21.62 -1.44 5.00
CA ASN A 15 21.31 -2.21 3.80
C ASN A 15 20.11 -1.69 3.03
N ILE A 16 19.46 -0.64 3.53
CA ILE A 16 18.16 -0.25 3.03
C ILE A 16 18.19 0.27 1.60
N SER A 17 19.27 0.94 1.20
CA SER A 17 19.49 1.39 -0.18
C SER A 17 19.50 0.24 -1.18
N ASN A 18 19.83 -0.98 -0.74
CA ASN A 18 19.87 -2.16 -1.60
C ASN A 18 18.48 -2.78 -1.82
N TRP A 19 17.49 -2.43 -0.98
CA TRP A 19 16.14 -2.98 -1.03
C TRP A 19 15.11 -2.03 -1.62
N LEU A 20 15.40 -0.73 -1.60
CA LEU A 20 14.51 0.28 -2.15
C LEU A 20 14.73 0.43 -3.66
N THR A 21 13.66 0.25 -4.43
CA THR A 21 13.66 0.37 -5.90
C THR A 21 12.63 1.39 -6.37
N GLY A 22 12.83 1.93 -7.58
CA GLY A 22 11.94 2.92 -8.18
C GLY A 22 11.75 4.15 -7.28
N ALA A 23 10.50 4.64 -7.18
CA ALA A 23 10.17 5.86 -6.43
C ALA A 23 10.61 5.83 -4.95
N ALA A 24 10.66 4.64 -4.33
CA ALA A 24 11.14 4.47 -2.96
C ALA A 24 12.67 4.64 -2.86
N GLY A 25 13.41 4.16 -3.85
CA GLY A 25 14.85 4.37 -3.98
C GLY A 25 15.19 5.83 -4.26
N ASP A 26 14.50 6.45 -5.22
CA ASP A 26 14.70 7.86 -5.58
C ASP A 26 14.45 8.79 -4.39
N TRP A 27 13.38 8.55 -3.64
CA TRP A 27 13.09 9.28 -2.41
C TRP A 27 14.19 9.11 -1.36
N TYR A 28 14.72 7.89 -1.19
CA TYR A 28 15.79 7.64 -0.22
C TYR A 28 17.10 8.32 -0.61
N LEU A 29 17.42 8.39 -1.91
CA LEU A 29 18.56 9.14 -2.44
C LEU A 29 18.41 10.65 -2.19
N GLN A 30 17.22 11.21 -2.36
CA GLN A 30 16.96 12.62 -2.04
C GLN A 30 17.08 12.89 -0.53
N LEU A 31 16.61 11.95 0.30
CA LEU A 31 16.71 12.05 1.75
C LEU A 31 18.17 12.01 2.23
N SER A 32 19.04 11.24 1.57
CA SER A 32 20.47 11.22 1.90
C SER A 32 21.19 12.51 1.54
N GLN A 33 20.78 13.18 0.46
CA GLN A 33 21.33 14.46 0.01
C GLN A 33 20.95 15.63 0.91
N SER A 34 19.81 15.57 1.62
CA SER A 34 19.34 16.63 2.52
C SER A 34 19.91 16.57 3.94
N HIS A 35 20.89 15.69 4.20
CA HIS A 35 21.50 15.43 5.52
C HIS A 35 20.51 14.99 6.62
N HIS A 36 19.32 14.53 6.26
CA HIS A 36 18.28 14.08 7.20
C HIS A 36 18.07 12.56 7.15
N LEU A 37 19.16 11.79 7.19
CA LEU A 37 19.04 10.33 7.28
C LEU A 37 18.66 9.92 8.70
N PRO A 38 17.61 9.10 8.87
CA PRO A 38 17.24 8.56 10.17
C PRO A 38 18.36 7.66 10.70
N ASP A 39 18.76 7.86 11.96
CA ASP A 39 19.76 7.04 12.65
C ASP A 39 19.14 5.82 13.35
N MET A 40 17.81 5.83 13.51
CA MET A 40 17.02 4.76 14.09
C MET A 40 16.03 4.16 13.10
N TRP A 41 15.94 2.82 13.09
CA TRP A 41 15.01 2.08 12.22
C TRP A 41 13.54 2.52 12.39
N HIS A 42 13.16 2.88 13.62
CA HIS A 42 11.83 3.41 13.91
C HIS A 42 11.53 4.74 13.20
N GLU A 43 12.51 5.64 13.14
CA GLU A 43 12.37 6.93 12.46
C GLU A 43 12.28 6.73 10.96
N PHE A 44 13.11 5.85 10.40
CA PHE A 44 13.00 5.47 9.01
C PHE A 44 11.60 4.97 8.68
N LYS A 45 11.05 4.03 9.47
CA LYS A 45 9.70 3.51 9.26
C LYS A 45 8.64 4.62 9.29
N LYS A 46 8.75 5.56 10.23
CA LYS A 46 7.82 6.70 10.31
C LYS A 46 7.89 7.57 9.06
N LEU A 47 9.09 7.95 8.62
CA LEU A 47 9.31 8.77 7.42
C LEU A 47 8.85 8.05 6.15
N PHE A 48 9.14 6.76 6.05
CA PHE A 48 8.72 5.93 4.92
C PHE A 48 7.20 5.84 4.84
N LEU A 49 6.54 5.56 5.97
CA LEU A 49 5.08 5.47 6.02
C LEU A 49 4.42 6.83 5.81
N SER A 50 4.97 7.94 6.31
CA SER A 50 4.41 9.27 6.03
C SER A 50 4.51 9.62 4.56
N ARG A 51 5.59 9.21 3.88
CA ARG A 51 5.79 9.44 2.44
C ARG A 51 4.89 8.59 1.56
N PHE A 52 4.80 7.28 1.83
CA PHE A 52 4.17 6.30 0.93
C PHE A 52 2.81 5.78 1.41
N ARG A 53 2.45 6.05 2.67
CA ARG A 53 1.21 5.58 3.29
C ARG A 53 0.59 6.64 4.20
N SER A 54 0.54 7.88 3.71
CA SER A 54 -0.04 9.00 4.46
C SER A 54 -1.56 8.80 4.69
N PRO A 55 -2.15 9.37 5.75
CA PRO A 55 -3.60 9.35 5.96
C PRO A 55 -4.38 9.89 4.76
N GLU A 56 -3.88 10.94 4.11
CA GLU A 56 -4.49 11.56 2.94
C GLU A 56 -4.49 10.60 1.74
N ARG A 57 -3.39 9.87 1.53
CA ARG A 57 -3.32 8.83 0.49
C ARG A 57 -4.32 7.71 0.78
N ILE A 58 -4.44 7.28 2.03
CA ILE A 58 -5.41 6.26 2.44
C ILE A 58 -6.86 6.72 2.20
N GLU A 59 -7.17 7.99 2.49
CA GLU A 59 -8.50 8.53 2.19
C GLU A 59 -8.77 8.64 0.68
N ALA A 60 -7.79 9.08 -0.11
CA ALA A 60 -7.91 9.09 -1.57
C ALA A 60 -8.21 7.68 -2.12
N LEU A 61 -7.51 6.65 -1.61
CA LEU A 61 -7.76 5.26 -1.98
C LEU A 61 -9.16 4.78 -1.56
N LYS A 62 -9.67 5.17 -0.39
CA LYS A 62 -11.04 4.84 0.04
C LYS A 62 -12.08 5.44 -0.90
N ILE A 63 -11.87 6.68 -1.35
CA ILE A 63 -12.72 7.34 -2.35
C ILE A 63 -12.65 6.58 -3.67
N GLU A 64 -11.45 6.26 -4.15
CA GLU A 64 -11.24 5.48 -5.38
C GLU A 64 -11.94 4.12 -5.31
N ARG A 65 -11.75 3.37 -4.21
CA ARG A 65 -12.44 2.09 -3.97
C ARG A 65 -13.96 2.24 -3.98
N SER A 66 -14.52 3.31 -3.42
CA SER A 66 -15.99 3.50 -3.40
C SER A 66 -16.57 3.67 -4.81
N ARG A 67 -15.79 4.28 -5.70
CA ARG A 67 -16.10 4.51 -7.13
C ARG A 67 -15.66 3.36 -8.03
N CYS A 68 -14.94 2.38 -7.49
CA CYS A 68 -14.41 1.25 -8.24
C CYS A 68 -15.55 0.30 -8.63
N VAL A 69 -15.87 0.30 -9.92
CA VAL A 69 -16.81 -0.62 -10.58
C VAL A 69 -16.10 -1.29 -11.76
N GLN A 70 -16.63 -2.41 -12.22
CA GLN A 70 -16.13 -3.08 -13.42
C GLN A 70 -16.36 -2.20 -14.66
N LYS A 71 -15.32 -2.05 -15.49
CA LYS A 71 -15.40 -1.30 -16.76
C LYS A 71 -16.00 -2.18 -17.87
N GLU A 72 -16.53 -1.56 -18.92
CA GLU A 72 -17.23 -2.24 -20.03
C GLU A 72 -16.38 -3.33 -20.71
N ASN A 73 -15.08 -3.08 -20.90
CA ASN A 73 -14.14 -4.00 -21.54
C ASN A 73 -13.20 -4.71 -20.55
N GLU A 74 -13.56 -4.76 -19.26
CA GLU A 74 -12.74 -5.37 -18.22
C GLU A 74 -13.28 -6.76 -17.85
N THR A 75 -12.42 -7.76 -17.77
CA THR A 75 -12.81 -9.09 -17.31
C THR A 75 -13.12 -9.06 -15.80
N ALA A 76 -13.94 -10.00 -15.32
CA ALA A 76 -14.21 -10.10 -13.89
C ALA A 76 -12.93 -10.37 -13.07
N ALA A 77 -11.97 -11.10 -13.64
CA ALA A 77 -10.68 -11.39 -13.02
C ALA A 77 -9.83 -10.12 -12.90
N ASP A 78 -9.71 -9.33 -13.97
CA ASP A 78 -8.95 -8.07 -13.95
C ASP A 78 -9.57 -7.07 -12.97
N PHE A 79 -10.90 -6.98 -12.98
CA PHE A 79 -11.62 -6.16 -12.02
C PHE A 79 -11.37 -6.61 -10.57
N TYR A 80 -11.38 -7.93 -10.32
CA TYR A 80 -11.10 -8.47 -8.99
C TYR A 80 -9.68 -8.13 -8.53
N GLN A 81 -8.68 -8.29 -9.39
CA GLN A 81 -7.29 -7.96 -9.06
C GLN A 81 -7.13 -6.47 -8.74
N ARG A 82 -7.74 -5.59 -9.54
CA ARG A 82 -7.73 -4.14 -9.28
C ARG A 82 -8.43 -3.79 -7.97
N TYR A 83 -9.59 -4.39 -7.70
CA TYR A 83 -10.34 -4.17 -6.46
C TYR A 83 -9.59 -4.73 -5.23
N LEU A 84 -8.93 -5.88 -5.36
CA LEU A 84 -8.11 -6.49 -4.33
C LEU A 84 -6.90 -5.60 -3.99
N GLY A 85 -6.18 -5.12 -5.01
CA GLY A 85 -5.04 -4.21 -4.85
C GLY A 85 -5.41 -2.96 -4.04
N LEU A 86 -6.51 -2.30 -4.39
CA LEU A 86 -7.01 -1.13 -3.64
C LEU A 86 -7.30 -1.44 -2.17
N ASN A 87 -7.92 -2.59 -1.88
CA ASN A 87 -8.23 -2.96 -0.51
C ASN A 87 -7.00 -3.33 0.31
N LEU A 88 -6.02 -4.01 -0.29
CA LEU A 88 -4.75 -4.33 0.38
C LEU A 88 -3.91 -3.07 0.65
N GLU A 89 -3.94 -2.10 -0.26
CA GLU A 89 -3.28 -0.81 -0.05
C GLU A 89 -3.94 -0.05 1.11
N ILE A 90 -5.28 0.00 1.18
CA ILE A 90 -6.02 0.63 2.28
C ILE A 90 -5.83 -0.10 3.61
N ASN A 91 -5.97 -1.42 3.62
CA ASN A 91 -5.84 -2.28 4.79
C ASN A 91 -5.20 -3.63 4.41
N PRO A 92 -3.91 -3.84 4.74
CA PRO A 92 -3.20 -5.08 4.47
C PRO A 92 -3.81 -6.31 5.16
N LYS A 93 -4.65 -6.11 6.18
CA LYS A 93 -5.34 -7.16 6.94
C LYS A 93 -6.81 -7.30 6.51
N THR A 94 -7.13 -6.97 5.27
CA THR A 94 -8.50 -7.07 4.75
C THR A 94 -9.01 -8.51 4.83
N ASN A 95 -10.27 -8.67 5.26
CA ASN A 95 -10.96 -9.96 5.28
C ASN A 95 -11.41 -10.34 3.87
N GLU A 96 -10.89 -11.45 3.35
CA GLU A 96 -11.15 -11.92 1.99
C GLU A 96 -12.63 -12.22 1.72
N ASN A 97 -13.36 -12.76 2.70
CA ASN A 97 -14.78 -13.08 2.55
C ASN A 97 -15.64 -11.81 2.41
N LEU A 98 -15.33 -10.78 3.20
CA LEU A 98 -15.99 -9.47 3.05
C LEU A 98 -15.66 -8.85 1.69
N LEU A 99 -14.40 -8.96 1.24
CA LEU A 99 -13.98 -8.46 -0.05
C LEU A 99 -14.75 -9.11 -1.20
N LYS A 100 -14.88 -10.45 -1.20
CA LYS A 100 -15.68 -11.20 -2.19
C LYS A 100 -17.13 -10.72 -2.21
N LYS A 101 -17.76 -10.55 -1.03
CA LYS A 101 -19.13 -10.06 -0.93
C LYS A 101 -19.30 -8.66 -1.54
N TYR A 102 -18.37 -7.73 -1.27
CA TYR A 102 -18.44 -6.39 -1.85
C TYR A 102 -18.11 -6.36 -3.35
N PHE A 103 -17.17 -7.20 -3.79
CA PHE A 103 -16.83 -7.37 -5.19
C PHE A 103 -18.05 -7.79 -6.01
N LEU A 104 -18.80 -8.81 -5.56
CA LEU A 104 -20.01 -9.27 -6.26
C LEU A 104 -21.05 -8.16 -6.43
N ARG A 105 -21.19 -7.26 -5.44
CA ARG A 105 -22.10 -6.09 -5.52
C ARG A 105 -21.65 -5.00 -6.50
N LYS A 106 -20.39 -5.06 -6.96
CA LYS A 106 -19.76 -4.08 -7.85
C LYS A 106 -19.52 -4.63 -9.26
N LEU A 107 -19.88 -5.89 -9.50
CA LEU A 107 -19.93 -6.49 -10.83
C LEU A 107 -21.01 -5.82 -11.68
N ARG A 108 -20.87 -5.92 -13.00
CA ARG A 108 -21.91 -5.46 -13.91
C ARG A 108 -23.20 -6.24 -13.69
N PRO A 109 -24.38 -5.57 -13.76
CA PRO A 109 -25.66 -6.22 -13.53
C PRO A 109 -25.87 -7.46 -14.41
N GLU A 110 -25.41 -7.43 -15.67
CA GLU A 110 -25.55 -8.58 -16.56
C GLU A 110 -24.82 -9.83 -16.07
N LEU A 111 -23.73 -9.71 -15.31
CA LEU A 111 -22.99 -10.85 -14.76
C LEU A 111 -23.57 -11.36 -13.44
N VAL A 112 -24.23 -10.47 -12.68
CA VAL A 112 -24.89 -10.83 -11.41
C VAL A 112 -26.10 -11.73 -11.66
N LEU A 113 -26.78 -11.56 -12.80
CA LEU A 113 -27.95 -12.37 -13.19
C LEU A 113 -27.62 -13.85 -13.44
N TRP A 114 -26.37 -14.18 -13.79
CA TRP A 114 -25.93 -15.56 -14.04
C TRP A 114 -25.42 -16.29 -12.78
N MET A 115 -25.41 -15.61 -11.63
CA MET A 115 -24.88 -16.15 -10.36
C MET A 115 -25.97 -16.48 -9.32
N ASN A 116 -27.25 -16.31 -9.67
CA ASN A 116 -28.41 -16.78 -8.92
C ASN A 116 -29.07 -17.94 -9.65
#